data_AF-A0A1C3TSD8-F1
#
_entry.id   AF-A0A1C3TSD8-F1
#
_cell.length_a   1.000
_cell.length_b   1.000
_cell.length_c   1.000
_cell.angle_alpha   90.00
_cell.angle_beta   90.00
_cell.angle_gamma   90.00
#
_symmetry.space_group_name_H-M   'P 1'
#
loop_
_entity.id
_entity.type
_entity.pdbx_description
1 polymer ?
#
loop_
_entity_poly.entity_id
_entity_poly.type
_entity_poly.pdbx_seq_one_letter_code
_entity_poly.pdbx_strand_id
1 'polypeptide(L)'
;MNTVSSLSPPPRRAVFVSDVHLGAPHCHARELADFLGGLQCKQLYLVGDIVDFWWMAQRRAVWGAAHQRVIDALHALARGGTELIYVPGNHDRPIRRFCGLALPAMQVRRRAVHETADGRRLLVVHGDDYDAVTQFGGLQERFGDWLYYRILTGNQLTNRVRRRFGMRYWSLADYLKRQSSAAERYIERFVDAGLDDARRRGLDGVVCGHVHRAGLFERDGLVYANDGDWVESLTALSEDHQGRLQLLSHTGQVLQTLAPRVLRLPQAA
;
A
#
# COMPACT_ATOMS: atom_id res chain seq x y z
N MET A 1 -22.64 1.19 35.51
CA MET A 1 -22.72 0.80 34.08
C MET A 1 -21.98 1.87 33.30
N ASN A 2 -20.70 1.64 33.00
CA ASN A 2 -19.92 2.57 32.19
C ASN A 2 -20.26 2.32 30.72
N THR A 3 -21.04 3.23 30.14
CA THR A 3 -21.23 3.35 28.70
C THR A 3 -19.87 3.68 28.08
N VAL A 4 -19.24 2.69 27.47
CA VAL A 4 -18.15 2.90 26.53
C VAL A 4 -18.77 3.63 25.34
N SER A 5 -18.65 4.96 25.35
CA SER A 5 -18.98 5.79 24.20
C SER A 5 -18.03 5.35 23.08
N SER A 6 -18.55 4.62 22.10
CA SER A 6 -17.82 4.31 20.87
C SER A 6 -17.69 5.61 20.08
N LEU A 7 -16.73 6.45 20.48
CA LEU A 7 -16.36 7.63 19.73
C LEU A 7 -15.85 7.15 18.37
N SER A 8 -16.61 7.44 17.32
CA SER A 8 -16.13 7.31 15.95
C SER A 8 -14.78 8.00 15.85
N PRO A 9 -13.78 7.39 15.20
CA PRO A 9 -12.47 8.02 15.06
C PRO A 9 -12.63 9.41 14.42
N PRO A 10 -11.86 10.41 14.87
CA PRO A 10 -11.99 11.76 14.34
C PRO A 10 -11.74 11.75 12.82
N PRO A 11 -12.44 12.61 12.06
CA PRO A 11 -12.28 12.66 10.62
C PRO A 11 -10.81 12.90 10.25
N ARG A 12 -10.33 12.14 9.27
CA ARG A 12 -8.97 12.22 8.74
C ARG A 12 -8.92 13.27 7.63
N ARG A 13 -7.77 13.88 7.42
CA ARG A 13 -7.57 14.78 6.27
C ARG A 13 -7.40 13.95 5.00
N ALA A 14 -6.45 13.02 5.01
CA ALA A 14 -6.22 12.10 3.91
C ALA A 14 -6.00 10.67 4.41
N VAL A 15 -6.38 9.69 3.59
CA VAL A 15 -6.06 8.27 3.78
C VAL A 15 -5.53 7.69 2.48
N PHE A 16 -4.60 6.74 2.58
CA PHE A 16 -3.95 6.07 1.45
C PHE A 16 -4.08 4.57 1.65
N VAL A 17 -4.54 3.90 0.60
CA VAL A 17 -4.72 2.45 0.51
C VAL A 17 -4.17 1.97 -0.83
N SER A 18 -3.38 0.91 -0.81
CA SER A 18 -2.76 0.28 -1.98
C SER A 18 -2.88 -1.24 -1.91
N ASP A 19 -2.47 -1.93 -2.98
CA ASP A 19 -2.19 -3.38 -3.01
C ASP A 19 -3.33 -4.20 -2.40
N VAL A 20 -4.56 -3.84 -2.80
CA VAL A 20 -5.77 -4.54 -2.37
C VAL A 20 -5.95 -5.85 -3.11
N HIS A 21 -5.64 -5.84 -4.41
CA HIS A 21 -5.85 -6.94 -5.34
C HIS A 21 -7.29 -7.50 -5.30
N LEU A 22 -8.31 -6.65 -5.40
CA LEU A 22 -9.69 -7.12 -5.51
C LEU A 22 -9.82 -8.11 -6.66
N GLY A 23 -10.32 -9.32 -6.35
CA GLY A 23 -10.38 -10.42 -7.30
C GLY A 23 -9.29 -11.48 -7.09
N ALA A 24 -8.23 -11.19 -6.36
CA ALA A 24 -7.24 -12.21 -5.97
C ALA A 24 -7.80 -13.09 -4.83
N PRO A 25 -7.47 -14.40 -4.80
CA PRO A 25 -7.97 -15.31 -3.76
C PRO A 25 -7.53 -14.95 -2.32
N HIS A 26 -6.49 -14.15 -2.18
CA HIS A 26 -5.88 -13.79 -0.90
C HIS A 26 -6.19 -12.35 -0.47
N CYS A 27 -7.06 -11.66 -1.22
CA CYS A 27 -7.55 -10.35 -0.83
C CYS A 27 -8.41 -10.46 0.44
N HIS A 28 -8.05 -9.71 1.48
CA HIS A 28 -8.82 -9.54 2.70
C HIS A 28 -9.95 -8.50 2.51
N ALA A 29 -10.84 -8.78 1.55
CA ALA A 29 -11.90 -7.85 1.15
C ALA A 29 -12.92 -7.57 2.28
N ARG A 30 -13.08 -8.50 3.24
CA ARG A 30 -14.01 -8.30 4.37
C ARG A 30 -13.49 -7.21 5.30
N GLU A 31 -12.22 -7.34 5.69
CA GLU A 31 -11.50 -6.42 6.55
C GLU A 31 -11.40 -5.05 5.91
N LEU A 32 -11.12 -4.97 4.60
CA LEU A 32 -11.13 -3.71 3.86
C LEU A 32 -12.49 -3.04 3.84
N ALA A 33 -13.56 -3.80 3.55
CA ALA A 33 -14.90 -3.24 3.54
C ALA A 33 -15.31 -2.69 4.91
N ASP A 34 -14.95 -3.38 5.99
CA ASP A 34 -15.24 -2.96 7.35
C ASP A 34 -14.43 -1.69 7.72
N PHE A 35 -13.15 -1.63 7.33
CA PHE A 35 -12.31 -0.43 7.49
C PHE A 35 -12.86 0.78 6.72
N LEU A 36 -13.17 0.64 5.43
CA LEU A 36 -13.71 1.71 4.59
C LEU A 36 -15.09 2.16 5.07
N GLY A 37 -15.91 1.24 5.58
CA GLY A 37 -17.23 1.55 6.12
C GLY A 37 -17.20 2.41 7.39
N GLY A 38 -16.13 2.31 8.18
CA GLY A 38 -15.88 3.16 9.34
C GLY A 38 -15.07 4.42 9.03
N LEU A 39 -14.63 4.60 7.80
CA LEU A 39 -13.71 5.67 7.43
C LEU A 39 -14.44 7.00 7.23
N GLN A 40 -13.86 8.08 7.77
CA GLN A 40 -14.26 9.45 7.49
C GLN A 40 -13.00 10.23 7.09
N CYS A 41 -12.93 10.68 5.83
CA CYS A 41 -11.79 11.44 5.35
C CYS A 41 -12.18 12.46 4.27
N LYS A 42 -11.36 13.49 4.07
CA LYS A 42 -11.57 14.43 2.95
C LYS A 42 -11.06 13.85 1.64
N GLN A 43 -9.92 13.17 1.67
CA GLN A 43 -9.27 12.58 0.50
C GLN A 43 -8.94 11.11 0.76
N LEU A 44 -9.30 10.24 -0.18
CA LEU A 44 -8.87 8.85 -0.21
C LEU A 44 -8.05 8.61 -1.47
N TYR A 45 -6.77 8.32 -1.26
CA TYR A 45 -5.85 7.91 -2.31
C TYR A 45 -5.85 6.40 -2.43
N LEU A 46 -6.07 5.92 -3.65
CA LEU A 46 -6.03 4.53 -4.06
C LEU A 46 -4.71 4.32 -4.83
N VAL A 47 -3.65 3.91 -4.13
CA VAL A 47 -2.25 3.98 -4.57
C VAL A 47 -1.78 2.70 -5.27
N GLY A 48 -2.59 2.27 -6.23
CA GLY A 48 -2.28 1.18 -7.15
C GLY A 48 -2.71 -0.18 -6.65
N ASP A 49 -2.79 -1.11 -7.59
CA ASP A 49 -3.16 -2.52 -7.39
C ASP A 49 -4.40 -2.71 -6.51
N ILE A 50 -5.42 -1.89 -6.75
CA ILE A 50 -6.73 -1.98 -6.10
C ILE A 50 -7.53 -3.14 -6.69
N VAL A 51 -7.46 -3.34 -8.00
CA VAL A 51 -8.15 -4.41 -8.71
C VAL A 51 -7.11 -5.31 -9.38
N ASP A 52 -7.35 -6.62 -9.35
CA ASP A 52 -6.42 -7.55 -9.99
C ASP A 52 -6.95 -8.03 -11.34
N PHE A 53 -6.66 -7.27 -12.40
CA PHE A 53 -7.02 -7.68 -13.76
C PHE A 53 -6.23 -8.89 -14.26
N TRP A 54 -5.10 -9.25 -13.64
CA TRP A 54 -4.33 -10.43 -14.03
C TRP A 54 -5.09 -11.71 -13.65
N TRP A 55 -5.61 -11.80 -12.43
CA TRP A 55 -6.46 -12.93 -12.01
C TRP A 55 -7.77 -12.99 -12.83
N MET A 56 -8.34 -11.85 -13.19
CA MET A 56 -9.52 -11.78 -14.07
C MET A 56 -9.23 -12.31 -15.47
N ALA A 57 -8.12 -11.88 -16.07
CA ALA A 57 -7.68 -12.35 -17.39
C ALA A 57 -7.43 -13.87 -17.40
N GLN A 58 -7.00 -14.43 -16.27
CA GLN A 58 -6.82 -15.88 -16.10
C GLN A 58 -8.10 -16.65 -15.80
N ARG A 59 -9.27 -15.98 -15.73
CA ARG A 59 -10.56 -16.58 -15.33
C ARG A 59 -10.50 -17.27 -13.97
N ARG A 60 -9.66 -16.75 -13.07
CA ARG A 60 -9.43 -17.28 -11.72
C ARG A 60 -9.73 -16.25 -10.64
N ALA A 61 -10.29 -15.10 -11.02
CA ALA A 61 -10.71 -14.10 -10.07
C ALA A 61 -11.81 -14.64 -9.14
N VAL A 62 -11.65 -14.37 -7.85
CA VAL A 62 -12.65 -14.65 -6.83
C VAL A 62 -13.42 -13.37 -6.58
N TRP A 63 -14.73 -13.38 -6.85
CA TRP A 63 -15.59 -12.25 -6.56
C TRP A 63 -16.80 -12.72 -5.74
N GLY A 64 -17.01 -12.10 -4.59
CA GLY A 64 -18.08 -12.46 -3.67
C GLY A 64 -18.62 -11.25 -2.92
N ALA A 65 -19.54 -11.47 -1.98
CA ALA A 65 -20.22 -10.40 -1.26
C ALA A 65 -19.26 -9.41 -0.59
N ALA A 66 -18.14 -9.88 -0.02
CA ALA A 66 -17.13 -9.02 0.60
C ALA A 66 -16.49 -8.03 -0.40
N HIS A 67 -16.23 -8.47 -1.64
CA HIS A 67 -15.67 -7.62 -2.69
C HIS A 67 -16.67 -6.53 -3.10
N GLN A 68 -17.95 -6.90 -3.23
CA GLN A 68 -19.00 -5.94 -3.51
C GLN A 68 -19.12 -4.89 -2.40
N ARG A 69 -19.01 -5.29 -1.12
CA ARG A 69 -19.03 -4.34 0.00
C ARG A 69 -17.89 -3.32 -0.05
N VAL A 70 -16.70 -3.69 -0.57
CA VAL A 70 -15.61 -2.73 -0.78
C VAL A 70 -16.03 -1.66 -1.79
N ILE A 71 -16.60 -2.07 -2.94
CA ILE A 71 -17.08 -1.14 -3.96
C ILE A 71 -18.20 -0.24 -3.41
N ASP A 72 -19.13 -0.82 -2.66
CA ASP A 72 -20.23 -0.07 -2.05
C ASP A 72 -19.73 0.95 -1.03
N ALA A 73 -18.71 0.59 -0.24
CA ALA A 73 -18.06 1.49 0.72
C ALA A 73 -17.34 2.66 0.02
N LEU A 74 -16.60 2.39 -1.06
CA LEU A 74 -15.98 3.44 -1.88
C LEU A 74 -17.02 4.40 -2.46
N HIS A 75 -18.13 3.88 -2.99
CA HIS A 75 -19.23 4.72 -3.48
C HIS A 75 -19.90 5.52 -2.36
N ALA A 76 -20.03 4.96 -1.15
CA ALA A 76 -20.58 5.66 -0.01
C ALA A 76 -19.68 6.83 0.42
N LEU A 77 -18.36 6.62 0.46
CA LEU A 77 -17.38 7.68 0.73
C LEU A 77 -17.46 8.81 -0.30
N ALA A 78 -17.50 8.46 -1.60
CA ALA A 78 -17.63 9.44 -2.68
C ALA A 78 -18.94 10.25 -2.57
N ARG A 79 -20.08 9.59 -2.31
CA ARG A 79 -21.37 10.27 -2.08
C ARG A 79 -21.35 11.13 -0.82
N GLY A 80 -20.56 10.74 0.19
CA GLY A 80 -20.31 11.52 1.40
C GLY A 80 -19.38 12.71 1.21
N GLY A 81 -18.89 12.96 -0.02
CA GLY A 81 -18.02 14.09 -0.35
C GLY A 81 -16.52 13.80 -0.21
N THR A 82 -16.13 12.54 0.00
CA THR A 82 -14.71 12.15 -0.03
C THR A 82 -14.19 12.23 -1.47
N GLU A 83 -13.08 12.92 -1.68
CA GLU A 83 -12.39 12.95 -2.96
C GLU A 83 -11.63 11.63 -3.16
N LEU A 84 -12.00 10.86 -4.19
CA LEU A 84 -11.27 9.63 -4.56
C LEU A 84 -10.20 9.95 -5.61
N ILE A 85 -8.93 9.73 -5.27
CA ILE A 85 -7.79 9.88 -6.19
C ILE A 85 -7.18 8.50 -6.45
N TYR A 86 -7.24 8.05 -7.69
CA TYR A 86 -6.75 6.75 -8.12
C TYR A 86 -5.40 6.88 -8.85
N VAL A 87 -4.38 6.21 -8.33
CA VAL A 87 -3.02 6.15 -8.89
C VAL A 87 -2.73 4.73 -9.33
N PRO A 88 -2.88 4.37 -10.63
CA PRO A 88 -2.83 2.96 -11.05
C PRO A 88 -1.46 2.28 -10.91
N GLY A 89 -1.45 1.04 -10.43
CA GLY A 89 -0.26 0.20 -10.29
C GLY A 89 0.02 -0.69 -11.50
N ASN A 90 0.77 -1.78 -11.29
CA ASN A 90 1.15 -2.74 -12.32
C ASN A 90 0.06 -3.79 -12.62
N HIS A 91 -0.74 -4.22 -11.63
CA HIS A 91 -1.89 -5.10 -11.87
C HIS A 91 -3.07 -4.33 -12.51
N ASP A 92 -3.15 -3.03 -12.22
CA ASP A 92 -4.15 -2.10 -12.73
C ASP A 92 -3.75 -1.35 -14.01
N ARG A 93 -2.75 -1.83 -14.75
CA ARG A 93 -2.24 -1.20 -15.97
C ARG A 93 -3.32 -0.76 -16.98
N PRO A 94 -4.41 -1.50 -17.24
CA PRO A 94 -5.47 -1.05 -18.13
C PRO A 94 -6.10 0.29 -17.71
N ILE A 95 -6.18 0.58 -16.40
CA ILE A 95 -6.74 1.82 -15.87
C ILE A 95 -5.88 3.04 -16.22
N ARG A 96 -4.56 2.86 -16.46
CA ARG A 96 -3.65 3.94 -16.86
C ARG A 96 -4.11 4.68 -18.11
N ARG A 97 -4.93 4.06 -18.96
CA ARG A 97 -5.52 4.69 -20.17
C ARG A 97 -6.52 5.81 -19.85
N PHE A 98 -7.07 5.81 -18.64
CA PHE A 98 -8.01 6.83 -18.17
C PHE A 98 -7.33 7.94 -17.35
N CYS A 99 -6.00 7.90 -17.19
CA CYS A 99 -5.24 8.94 -16.50
C CYS A 99 -5.47 10.31 -17.17
N GLY A 100 -5.77 11.32 -16.35
CA GLY A 100 -6.08 12.67 -16.81
C GLY A 100 -7.56 12.92 -17.06
N LEU A 101 -8.41 11.87 -17.05
CA LEU A 101 -9.86 12.03 -17.03
C LEU A 101 -10.34 12.31 -15.60
N ALA A 102 -11.26 13.26 -15.47
CA ALA A 102 -12.07 13.40 -14.27
C ALA A 102 -13.33 12.54 -14.48
N LEU A 103 -13.39 11.39 -13.81
CA LEU A 103 -14.62 10.60 -13.78
C LEU A 103 -15.56 11.24 -12.74
N PRO A 104 -16.89 11.09 -12.88
CA PRO A 104 -17.87 11.77 -12.03
C PRO A 104 -17.70 11.59 -10.51
N ALA A 105 -16.94 10.58 -10.08
CA ALA A 105 -16.68 10.28 -8.67
C ALA A 105 -15.21 9.96 -8.34
N MET A 106 -14.29 10.09 -9.31
CA MET A 106 -12.90 9.66 -9.12
C MET A 106 -11.94 10.36 -10.08
N GLN A 107 -10.78 10.77 -9.57
CA GLN A 107 -9.70 11.33 -10.39
C GLN A 107 -8.66 10.26 -10.65
N VAL A 108 -8.39 9.94 -11.91
CA VAL A 108 -7.31 9.01 -12.26
C VAL A 108 -6.05 9.81 -12.62
N ARG A 109 -4.94 9.52 -11.94
CA ARG A 109 -3.66 10.24 -12.07
C ARG A 109 -2.51 9.23 -12.17
N ARG A 110 -1.50 9.48 -13.01
CA ARG A 110 -0.29 8.62 -13.02
C ARG A 110 0.53 8.75 -11.74
N ARG A 111 0.50 9.93 -11.13
CA ARG A 111 1.10 10.29 -9.85
C ARG A 111 0.34 11.49 -9.30
N ALA A 112 0.32 11.66 -7.99
CA ALA A 112 -0.21 12.85 -7.35
C ALA A 112 0.84 13.48 -6.43
N VAL A 113 0.64 14.75 -6.08
CA VAL A 113 1.37 15.38 -4.99
C VAL A 113 0.34 15.68 -3.92
N HIS A 114 0.53 15.10 -2.74
CA HIS A 114 -0.27 15.38 -1.57
C HIS A 114 0.44 16.44 -0.73
N GLU A 115 -0.20 17.58 -0.53
CA GLU A 115 0.28 18.59 0.41
C GLU A 115 -0.39 18.32 1.76
N THR A 116 0.40 18.05 2.78
CA THR A 116 -0.05 17.82 4.15
C THR A 116 -0.48 19.15 4.82
N ALA A 117 -1.21 19.07 5.93
CA ALA A 117 -1.63 20.24 6.70
C ALA A 117 -0.45 21.02 7.33
N ASP A 118 0.71 20.38 7.49
CA ASP A 118 1.95 21.02 7.95
C ASP A 118 2.87 21.49 6.81
N GLY A 119 2.38 21.45 5.56
CA GLY A 119 3.05 22.02 4.38
C GLY A 119 4.08 21.11 3.71
N ARG A 120 4.24 19.86 4.16
CA ARG A 120 5.06 18.87 3.43
C ARG A 120 4.37 18.49 2.13
N ARG A 121 5.14 18.40 1.05
CA ARG A 121 4.65 17.96 -0.27
C ARG A 121 5.16 16.56 -0.54
N LEU A 122 4.27 15.56 -0.50
CA LEU A 122 4.60 14.15 -0.65
C LEU A 122 4.21 13.66 -2.05
N LEU A 123 5.14 12.97 -2.72
CA LEU A 123 4.86 12.28 -3.98
C LEU A 123 4.01 11.04 -3.70
N VAL A 124 2.82 10.95 -4.28
CA VAL A 124 1.98 9.75 -4.22
C VAL A 124 2.13 8.97 -5.53
N VAL A 125 2.67 7.76 -5.44
CA VAL A 125 2.98 6.89 -6.58
C VAL A 125 2.91 5.44 -6.13
N HIS A 126 2.47 4.52 -6.98
CA HIS A 126 2.38 3.10 -6.62
C HIS A 126 3.76 2.51 -6.27
N GLY A 127 4.73 2.62 -7.17
CA GLY A 127 6.11 2.20 -6.92
C GLY A 127 6.72 1.29 -8.00
N ASP A 128 5.90 0.69 -8.85
CA ASP A 128 6.34 -0.21 -9.94
C ASP A 128 7.29 0.47 -10.95
N ASP A 129 7.24 1.80 -11.07
CA ASP A 129 8.20 2.57 -11.87
C ASP A 129 9.66 2.43 -11.34
N TYR A 130 9.86 2.04 -10.08
CA TYR A 130 11.18 1.86 -9.45
C TYR A 130 11.78 0.48 -9.67
N ASP A 131 11.00 -0.51 -10.11
CA ASP A 131 11.47 -1.89 -10.34
C ASP A 131 12.64 -1.95 -11.33
N ALA A 132 12.59 -1.13 -12.38
CA ALA A 132 13.65 -1.04 -13.37
C ALA A 132 14.99 -0.56 -12.77
N VAL A 133 14.95 0.18 -11.65
CA VAL A 133 16.12 0.72 -10.95
C VAL A 133 16.60 -0.23 -9.85
N THR A 134 15.71 -1.03 -9.25
CA THR A 134 16.02 -1.96 -8.16
C THR A 134 16.49 -3.34 -8.67
N GLN A 135 16.16 -3.70 -9.92
CA GLN A 135 16.44 -5.02 -10.50
C GLN A 135 17.92 -5.28 -10.84
N PHE A 136 18.38 -6.48 -10.46
CA PHE A 136 19.44 -7.17 -11.18
C PHE A 136 18.81 -7.94 -12.36
N GLY A 137 18.61 -7.28 -13.50
CA GLY A 137 18.29 -7.92 -14.79
C GLY A 137 16.87 -8.45 -14.99
N GLY A 138 16.00 -7.62 -15.55
CA GLY A 138 15.04 -7.86 -16.66
C GLY A 138 14.04 -9.03 -16.69
N LEU A 139 14.06 -10.01 -15.78
CA LEU A 139 13.23 -11.23 -15.88
C LEU A 139 12.36 -11.52 -14.65
N GLN A 140 12.29 -10.60 -13.68
CA GLN A 140 11.62 -10.84 -12.39
C GLN A 140 10.19 -10.31 -12.27
N GLU A 141 9.71 -9.42 -13.15
CA GLU A 141 8.34 -8.85 -13.08
C GLU A 141 7.21 -9.90 -13.20
N ARG A 142 7.50 -11.11 -13.67
CA ARG A 142 6.52 -12.22 -13.70
C ARG A 142 6.88 -13.37 -12.77
N PHE A 143 8.11 -13.36 -12.25
CA PHE A 143 8.65 -14.44 -11.45
C PHE A 143 8.61 -14.11 -9.96
N GLY A 144 8.72 -12.84 -9.54
CA GLY A 144 8.71 -12.43 -8.14
C GLY A 144 7.44 -12.84 -7.41
N ASP A 145 6.28 -12.35 -7.88
CA ASP A 145 4.98 -12.61 -7.23
C ASP A 145 4.57 -14.08 -7.34
N TRP A 146 4.84 -14.69 -8.50
CA TRP A 146 4.58 -16.12 -8.72
C TRP A 146 5.48 -17.03 -7.87
N LEU A 147 6.76 -16.71 -7.73
CA LEU A 147 7.72 -17.48 -6.94
C LEU A 147 7.49 -17.28 -5.44
N TYR A 148 7.12 -16.07 -5.01
CA TYR A 148 6.73 -15.79 -3.63
C TYR A 148 5.51 -16.64 -3.21
N TYR A 149 4.47 -16.67 -4.06
CA TYR A 149 3.33 -17.57 -3.91
C TYR A 149 3.74 -19.05 -3.89
N ARG A 150 4.58 -19.48 -4.85
CA ARG A 150 5.03 -20.88 -4.94
C ARG A 150 5.95 -21.32 -3.82
N ILE A 151 6.72 -20.42 -3.20
CA ILE A 151 7.57 -20.72 -2.05
C ILE A 151 6.70 -20.94 -0.81
N LEU A 152 5.72 -20.08 -0.55
CA LEU A 152 4.78 -20.23 0.57
C LEU A 152 3.91 -21.48 0.44
N THR A 153 3.32 -21.75 -0.74
CA THR A 153 2.52 -22.97 -0.95
C THR A 153 3.39 -24.23 -1.08
N GLY A 154 4.58 -24.09 -1.68
CA GLY A 154 5.52 -25.18 -1.90
C GLY A 154 6.13 -25.72 -0.61
N ASN A 155 6.34 -24.88 0.41
CA ASN A 155 6.95 -25.27 1.69
C ASN A 155 6.07 -26.25 2.49
N GLN A 156 4.74 -26.15 2.39
CA GLN A 156 3.83 -27.08 3.07
C GLN A 156 3.77 -28.45 2.36
N LEU A 157 3.78 -28.46 1.03
CA LEU A 157 3.73 -29.68 0.22
C LEU A 157 5.08 -30.42 0.22
N THR A 158 6.19 -29.70 0.07
CA THR A 158 7.54 -30.30 0.08
C THR A 158 7.90 -30.89 1.43
N ASN A 159 7.51 -30.26 2.56
CA ASN A 159 7.71 -30.85 3.88
C ASN A 159 6.83 -32.08 4.12
N ARG A 160 5.60 -32.10 3.57
CA ARG A 160 4.70 -33.26 3.68
C ARG A 160 5.19 -34.45 2.84
N VAL A 161 5.73 -34.19 1.64
CA VAL A 161 6.31 -35.20 0.76
C VAL A 161 7.65 -35.71 1.29
N ARG A 162 8.57 -34.83 1.72
CA ARG A 162 9.91 -35.24 2.17
C ARG A 162 9.90 -36.03 3.49
N ARG A 163 8.97 -35.73 4.42
CA ARG A 163 8.73 -36.57 5.61
C ARG A 163 8.25 -37.97 5.25
N ARG A 164 7.51 -38.12 4.14
CA ARG A 164 7.02 -39.41 3.64
C ARG A 164 8.10 -40.25 2.95
N PHE A 165 9.23 -39.63 2.56
CA PHE A 165 10.36 -40.29 1.86
C PHE A 165 11.67 -40.33 2.67
N GLY A 166 11.66 -40.01 3.98
CA GLY A 166 12.81 -40.25 4.87
C GLY A 166 14.10 -39.47 4.56
N MET A 167 14.04 -38.38 3.80
CA MET A 167 15.24 -37.61 3.39
C MET A 167 15.72 -36.61 4.46
N ARG A 168 17.04 -36.46 4.61
CA ARG A 168 17.73 -35.61 5.61
C ARG A 168 17.49 -34.10 5.39
N TYR A 169 17.58 -33.34 6.50
CA TYR A 169 17.42 -31.88 6.58
C TYR A 169 18.23 -31.13 5.51
N TRP A 170 17.55 -30.30 4.72
CA TRP A 170 18.14 -29.27 3.87
C TRP A 170 18.12 -27.97 4.67
N SER A 171 19.18 -27.15 4.66
CA SER A 171 19.22 -25.90 5.43
C SER A 171 18.31 -24.84 4.81
N LEU A 172 17.01 -25.08 4.97
CA LEU A 172 15.94 -24.12 4.75
C LEU A 172 16.25 -22.82 5.49
N ALA A 173 16.93 -22.89 6.64
CA ALA A 173 17.45 -21.73 7.36
C ALA A 173 18.42 -20.88 6.52
N ASP A 174 19.37 -21.47 5.79
CA ASP A 174 20.32 -20.73 4.96
C ASP A 174 19.65 -20.20 3.68
N TYR A 175 18.73 -20.97 3.09
CA TYR A 175 17.94 -20.52 1.95
C TYR A 175 17.03 -19.34 2.33
N LEU A 176 16.28 -19.47 3.44
CA LEU A 176 15.44 -18.39 3.99
C LEU A 176 16.28 -17.19 4.40
N LYS A 177 17.46 -17.38 5.01
CA LYS A 177 18.37 -16.28 5.38
C LYS A 177 18.93 -15.56 4.16
N ARG A 178 19.33 -16.29 3.11
CA ARG A 178 19.79 -15.68 1.84
C ARG A 178 18.65 -14.94 1.15
N GLN A 179 17.45 -15.52 1.12
CA GLN A 179 16.28 -14.86 0.53
C GLN A 179 15.85 -13.63 1.34
N SER A 180 15.86 -13.70 2.67
CA SER A 180 15.62 -12.55 3.57
C SER A 180 16.61 -11.43 3.27
N SER A 181 17.90 -11.74 3.16
CA SER A 181 18.91 -10.72 2.84
C SER A 181 18.72 -10.11 1.45
N ALA A 182 18.22 -10.88 0.48
CA ALA A 182 17.95 -10.38 -0.87
C ALA A 182 16.70 -9.50 -0.89
N ALA A 183 15.65 -9.90 -0.17
CA ALA A 183 14.43 -9.12 0.01
C ALA A 183 14.72 -7.80 0.75
N GLU A 184 15.51 -7.84 1.83
CA GLU A 184 15.95 -6.65 2.57
C GLU A 184 16.72 -5.67 1.67
N ARG A 185 17.68 -6.17 0.88
CA ARG A 185 18.41 -5.32 -0.09
C ARG A 185 17.50 -4.75 -1.17
N TYR A 186 16.50 -5.52 -1.62
CA TYR A 186 15.52 -5.05 -2.59
C TYR A 186 14.68 -3.90 -2.00
N ILE A 187 14.14 -4.10 -0.79
CA ILE A 187 13.36 -3.08 -0.07
C ILE A 187 14.19 -1.83 0.16
N GLU A 188 15.46 -1.97 0.58
CA GLU A 188 16.34 -0.84 0.82
C GLU A 188 16.57 -0.03 -0.47
N ARG A 189 16.86 -0.68 -1.59
CA ARG A 189 17.00 -0.02 -2.90
C ARG A 189 15.70 0.65 -3.36
N PHE A 190 14.56 0.03 -3.08
CA PHE A 190 13.27 0.61 -3.40
C PHE A 190 13.01 1.89 -2.60
N VAL A 191 13.27 1.86 -1.29
CA VAL A 191 13.20 3.04 -0.41
C VAL A 191 14.10 4.15 -0.95
N ASP A 192 15.36 3.83 -1.27
CA ASP A 192 16.32 4.80 -1.79
C ASP A 192 15.86 5.39 -3.13
N ALA A 193 15.39 4.56 -4.07
CA ALA A 193 14.89 5.01 -5.37
C ALA A 193 13.68 5.96 -5.24
N GLY A 194 12.74 5.64 -4.34
CA GLY A 194 11.57 6.47 -4.08
C GLY A 194 11.92 7.80 -3.41
N LEU A 195 12.80 7.78 -2.41
CA LEU A 195 13.29 8.99 -1.75
C LEU A 195 14.10 9.87 -2.71
N ASP A 196 14.92 9.27 -3.57
CA ASP A 196 15.67 10.00 -4.59
C ASP A 196 14.74 10.64 -5.62
N ASP A 197 13.62 10.00 -6.00
CA ASP A 197 12.65 10.62 -6.90
C ASP A 197 11.95 11.81 -6.27
N ALA A 198 11.55 11.70 -5.00
CA ALA A 198 11.01 12.83 -4.24
C ALA A 198 12.04 13.97 -4.16
N ARG A 199 13.30 13.67 -3.84
CA ARG A 199 14.40 14.64 -3.77
C ARG A 199 14.61 15.37 -5.10
N ARG A 200 14.71 14.63 -6.21
CA ARG A 200 14.88 15.21 -7.56
C ARG A 200 13.75 16.15 -7.96
N ARG A 201 12.55 15.94 -7.42
CA ARG A 201 11.37 16.78 -7.65
C ARG A 201 11.26 17.96 -6.68
N GLY A 202 12.17 18.09 -5.71
CA GLY A 202 12.07 19.09 -4.64
C GLY A 202 10.86 18.87 -3.74
N LEU A 203 10.51 17.61 -3.49
CA LEU A 203 9.42 17.19 -2.61
C LEU A 203 9.97 16.71 -1.27
N ASP A 204 9.10 16.64 -0.26
CA ASP A 204 9.44 16.32 1.14
C ASP A 204 9.38 14.83 1.47
N GLY A 205 9.01 14.00 0.50
CA GLY A 205 8.89 12.56 0.69
C GLY A 205 8.04 11.86 -0.35
N VAL A 206 7.79 10.58 -0.11
CA VAL A 206 7.02 9.68 -0.98
C VAL A 206 6.02 8.85 -0.17
N VAL A 207 4.83 8.67 -0.73
CA VAL A 207 3.79 7.72 -0.31
C VAL A 207 3.63 6.68 -1.42
N CYS A 208 3.75 5.39 -1.07
CA CYS A 208 3.74 4.29 -2.03
C CYS A 208 3.21 2.98 -1.46
N GLY A 209 3.03 1.98 -2.33
CA GLY A 209 2.69 0.59 -1.99
C GLY A 209 3.72 -0.36 -2.60
N HIS A 210 3.26 -1.33 -3.39
CA HIS A 210 3.99 -2.25 -4.28
C HIS A 210 4.90 -3.28 -3.61
N VAL A 211 5.69 -2.90 -2.60
CA VAL A 211 6.64 -3.82 -1.93
C VAL A 211 6.04 -4.60 -0.76
N HIS A 212 4.72 -4.45 -0.50
CA HIS A 212 3.97 -5.13 0.57
C HIS A 212 4.64 -5.00 1.97
N ARG A 213 5.37 -3.90 2.19
CA ARG A 213 6.11 -3.64 3.43
C ARG A 213 5.73 -2.28 3.99
N ALA A 214 4.69 -2.29 4.81
CA ALA A 214 4.24 -1.11 5.51
C ALA A 214 5.38 -0.48 6.34
N GLY A 215 5.50 0.83 6.29
CA GLY A 215 6.55 1.55 7.02
C GLY A 215 6.42 3.05 6.91
N LEU A 216 6.65 3.75 8.02
CA LEU A 216 6.54 5.21 8.09
C LEU A 216 7.73 5.79 8.86
N PHE A 217 8.67 6.41 8.16
CA PHE A 217 9.87 6.98 8.79
C PHE A 217 10.44 8.15 7.97
N GLU A 218 11.36 8.89 8.60
CA GLU A 218 12.16 9.90 7.91
C GLU A 218 13.59 9.40 7.67
N ARG A 219 14.15 9.72 6.50
CA ARG A 219 15.55 9.47 6.14
C ARG A 219 16.06 10.70 5.39
N ASP A 220 17.16 11.28 5.88
CA ASP A 220 17.79 12.48 5.31
C ASP A 220 16.82 13.66 5.09
N GLY A 221 15.90 13.87 6.04
CA GLY A 221 14.89 14.93 5.99
C GLY A 221 13.69 14.67 5.07
N LEU A 222 13.65 13.52 4.40
CA LEU A 222 12.55 13.10 3.54
C LEU A 222 11.70 12.01 4.21
N VAL A 223 10.39 12.11 4.03
CA VAL A 223 9.43 11.12 4.52
C VAL A 223 9.37 9.95 3.55
N TYR A 224 9.54 8.73 4.05
CA TYR A 224 9.13 7.51 3.36
C TYR A 224 7.89 6.95 4.06
N ALA A 225 6.81 6.79 3.29
CA ALA A 225 5.60 6.18 3.77
C ALA A 225 5.14 5.09 2.79
N ASN A 226 5.11 3.86 3.26
CA ASN A 226 4.48 2.73 2.59
C ASN A 226 3.22 2.34 3.36
N ASP A 227 2.07 2.38 2.70
CA ASP A 227 0.77 2.11 3.33
C ASP A 227 0.50 0.62 3.55
N GLY A 228 1.34 -0.26 3.00
CA GLY A 228 1.27 -1.71 3.13
C GLY A 228 0.37 -2.31 2.05
N ASP A 229 -0.50 -3.24 2.44
CA ASP A 229 -1.35 -3.97 1.51
C ASP A 229 -2.55 -4.62 2.24
N TRP A 230 -3.49 -5.19 1.48
CA TRP A 230 -4.65 -5.93 2.01
C TRP A 230 -4.59 -7.43 1.77
N VAL A 231 -3.38 -7.98 1.82
CA VAL A 231 -3.05 -9.41 1.65
C VAL A 231 -2.28 -9.96 2.86
N GLU A 232 -1.31 -9.21 3.37
CA GLU A 232 -0.40 -9.54 4.47
C GLU A 232 -0.48 -8.52 5.61
N SER A 233 -0.28 -7.22 5.34
CA SER A 233 -0.12 -6.23 6.41
C SER A 233 -1.44 -5.75 7.01
N LEU A 234 -2.49 -5.65 6.18
CA LEU A 234 -3.81 -5.12 6.54
C LEU A 234 -3.69 -3.72 7.15
N THR A 235 -3.00 -2.83 6.43
CA THR A 235 -2.70 -1.46 6.89
C THR A 235 -3.18 -0.40 5.91
N ALA A 236 -3.25 0.84 6.40
CA ALA A 236 -3.48 2.04 5.63
C ALA A 236 -2.66 3.19 6.21
N LEU A 237 -2.20 4.12 5.36
CA LEU A 237 -1.61 5.37 5.83
C LEU A 237 -2.71 6.41 6.01
N SER A 238 -2.61 7.25 7.03
CA SER A 238 -3.52 8.37 7.25
C SER A 238 -2.79 9.63 7.66
N GLU A 239 -3.42 10.75 7.38
CA GLU A 239 -3.00 12.08 7.81
C GLU A 239 -4.13 12.72 8.63
N ASP A 240 -3.80 13.28 9.80
CA ASP A 240 -4.73 14.07 10.60
C ASP A 240 -4.75 15.56 10.19
N HIS A 241 -5.62 16.34 10.84
CA HIS A 241 -5.75 17.77 10.58
C HIS A 241 -4.56 18.63 11.05
N GLN A 242 -3.62 18.05 11.79
CA GLN A 242 -2.39 18.71 12.24
C GLN A 242 -1.20 18.38 11.33
N GLY A 243 -1.39 17.53 10.31
CA GLY A 243 -0.32 17.08 9.41
C GLY A 243 0.47 15.90 9.98
N ARG A 244 -0.03 15.23 11.01
CA ARG A 244 0.58 14.02 11.55
C ARG A 244 0.27 12.86 10.64
N LEU A 245 1.30 12.11 10.25
CA LEU A 245 1.14 10.88 9.48
C LEU A 245 1.07 9.69 10.43
N GLN A 246 0.17 8.76 10.17
CA GLN A 246 -0.06 7.59 10.98
C GLN A 246 -0.29 6.36 10.12
N LEU A 247 0.45 5.29 10.41
CA LEU A 247 0.17 3.97 9.86
C LEU A 247 -0.88 3.31 10.74
N LEU A 248 -2.01 2.95 10.15
CA LEU A 248 -3.16 2.32 10.81
C LEU A 248 -3.21 0.85 10.44
N SER A 249 -3.64 0.01 11.38
CA SER A 249 -4.15 -1.33 11.06
C SER A 249 -5.60 -1.27 10.56
N HIS A 250 -6.09 -2.38 10.00
CA HIS A 250 -7.48 -2.52 9.56
C HIS A 250 -8.53 -2.27 10.67
N THR A 251 -8.14 -2.37 11.96
CA THR A 251 -9.03 -2.05 13.09
C THR A 251 -8.96 -0.59 13.52
N GLY A 252 -8.14 0.23 12.85
CA GLY A 252 -7.92 1.65 13.18
C GLY A 252 -6.88 1.88 14.28
N GLN A 253 -6.26 0.84 14.83
CA GLN A 253 -5.14 0.99 15.77
C GLN A 253 -3.95 1.66 15.07
N VAL A 254 -3.38 2.68 15.70
CA VAL A 254 -2.16 3.35 15.25
C VAL A 254 -0.95 2.45 15.54
N LEU A 255 -0.26 2.02 14.48
CA LEU A 255 0.94 1.18 14.54
C LEU A 255 2.22 2.02 14.57
N GLN A 256 2.24 3.10 13.80
CA GLN A 256 3.37 4.02 13.71
C GLN A 256 2.86 5.44 13.54
N THR A 257 3.62 6.42 14.01
CA THR A 257 3.29 7.84 13.90
C THR A 257 4.54 8.62 13.56
N LEU A 258 4.39 9.53 12.60
CA LEU A 258 5.35 10.58 12.33
C LEU A 258 4.72 11.91 12.69
N ALA A 259 5.39 12.64 13.59
CA ALA A 259 4.89 13.93 14.07
C ALA A 259 4.75 14.95 12.92
N PRO A 260 3.91 15.97 13.10
CA PRO A 260 3.92 17.13 12.22
C PRO A 260 5.30 17.79 12.20
N ARG A 261 5.69 18.30 11.03
CA ARG A 261 6.84 19.17 10.88
C ARG A 261 6.55 20.49 11.58
N VAL A 262 7.34 20.81 12.60
CA VAL A 262 7.28 22.12 13.25
C VAL A 262 7.80 23.15 12.25
N LEU A 263 6.90 23.97 11.70
CA LEU A 263 7.29 25.16 10.95
C LEU A 263 8.08 26.06 11.90
N ARG A 264 9.41 26.13 11.73
CA ARG A 264 10.19 27.21 12.32
C ARG A 264 9.73 28.48 11.60
N LEU A 265 9.00 29.34 12.32
CA LEU A 265 8.78 30.71 11.86
C LEU A 265 10.15 31.29 11.48
N PRO A 266 10.31 31.95 10.33
CA PRO A 266 11.55 32.66 10.04
C PRO A 266 11.80 33.61 11.22
N GLN A 267 12.98 33.49 11.84
CA GLN A 267 13.43 34.49 12.80
C GLN A 267 13.39 35.83 12.07
N ALA A 268 12.53 36.74 12.53
CA ALA A 268 12.50 38.09 12.02
C ALA A 268 13.92 38.65 12.15
N ALA A 269 14.52 38.97 10.99
CA ALA A 269 15.81 39.64 10.90
C ALA A 269 15.66 41.12 11.27
#